data_AF-A0A820MGH1-F1
#
_entry.id   AF-A0A820MGH1-F1
#
_cell.length_a   1.000
_cell.length_b   1.000
_cell.length_c   1.000
_cell.angle_alpha   90.00
_cell.angle_beta   90.00
_cell.angle_gamma   90.00
#
_symmetry.space_group_name_H-M   'P 1'
#
loop_
_entity.id
_entity.type
_entity.pdbx_description
1 polymer ?
#
loop_
_entity_poly.entity_id
_entity_poly.type
_entity_poly.pdbx_seq_one_letter_code
_entity_poly.pdbx_strand_id
1 'polypeptide(L)'
;QDILSLKSSLNILKYRFIGCFICATCDGIRVFNVEPLALKCFLGVGRTTYAEMLYRTNLIAYVLADYAPGLASNVVNIYDNQRKTHVLKLCFKTSIMSVRMSRT
;
A
#
# COMPACT_ATOMS: atom_id res chain seq x y z
N GLN A 1 -19.77 6.58 1.82
CA GLN A 1 -19.93 6.19 0.40
C GLN A 1 -18.70 5.44 -0.15
N ASP A 2 -17.61 5.33 0.61
CA ASP A 2 -16.27 5.02 0.07
C ASP A 2 -15.96 3.54 -0.18
N ILE A 3 -16.62 2.60 0.51
CA ILE A 3 -16.32 1.16 0.36
C ILE A 3 -16.99 0.55 -0.88
N LEU A 4 -18.11 1.13 -1.32
CA LEU A 4 -18.83 0.63 -2.50
C LEU A 4 -18.11 1.01 -3.80
N SER A 5 -17.42 2.16 -3.85
CA SER A 5 -16.58 2.55 -4.99
C SER A 5 -15.31 1.71 -5.12
N LEU A 6 -14.85 1.09 -4.02
CA LEU A 6 -13.71 0.17 -4.02
C LEU A 6 -13.99 -1.14 -4.77
N LYS A 7 -15.25 -1.57 -4.92
CA LYS A 7 -15.61 -2.89 -5.50
C LYS A 7 -15.15 -3.09 -6.94
N SER A 8 -15.03 -2.03 -7.74
CA SER A 8 -14.69 -2.15 -9.17
C SER A 8 -13.20 -2.10 -9.47
N SER A 9 -12.34 -1.83 -8.47
CA SER A 9 -10.91 -1.52 -8.70
C SER A 9 -9.96 -2.04 -7.63
N LEU A 10 -10.41 -2.96 -6.77
CA LEU A 10 -9.60 -3.51 -5.68
C LEU A 10 -8.59 -4.54 -6.22
N ASN A 11 -7.30 -4.25 -6.08
CA ASN A 11 -6.23 -5.17 -6.46
C ASN A 11 -5.83 -6.07 -5.29
N ILE A 12 -5.68 -5.49 -4.09
CA ILE A 12 -5.27 -6.23 -2.88
C ILE A 12 -6.00 -5.71 -1.65
N LEU A 13 -6.37 -6.63 -0.76
CA LEU A 13 -6.78 -6.36 0.62
C LEU A 13 -5.87 -7.16 1.56
N LYS A 14 -5.24 -6.50 2.53
CA LYS A 14 -4.46 -7.18 3.57
C LYS A 14 -4.88 -6.73 4.96
N TYR A 15 -5.11 -7.70 5.83
CA TYR A 15 -5.30 -7.53 7.27
C TYR A 15 -4.05 -8.04 7.98
N ARG A 16 -3.32 -7.15 8.67
CA ARG A 16 -2.04 -7.51 9.33
C ARG A 16 -2.04 -7.26 10.83
N PHE A 17 -2.85 -6.32 11.32
CA PHE A 17 -2.90 -6.00 12.74
C PHE A 17 -4.34 -5.83 13.20
N ILE A 18 -4.63 -6.27 14.42
CA ILE A 18 -5.97 -6.19 14.99
C ILE A 18 -6.43 -4.73 14.96
N GLY A 19 -7.48 -4.47 14.18
CA GLY A 19 -8.10 -3.16 14.10
C GLY A 19 -7.71 -2.27 12.91
N CYS A 20 -6.82 -2.69 11.99
CA CYS A 20 -6.55 -1.94 10.76
C CYS A 20 -6.35 -2.85 9.54
N PHE A 21 -6.76 -2.38 8.36
CA PHE A 21 -6.48 -3.05 7.09
C PHE A 21 -6.01 -2.06 6.04
N ILE A 22 -5.27 -2.58 5.06
CA ILE A 22 -4.78 -1.82 3.91
C ILE A 22 -5.38 -2.40 2.65
N CYS A 23 -5.81 -1.53 1.73
CA CYS A 23 -6.20 -1.94 0.39
C CYS A 23 -5.41 -1.15 -0.67
N ALA A 24 -5.13 -1.82 -1.76
CA ALA A 24 -4.51 -1.26 -2.95
C ALA A 24 -5.50 -1.32 -4.10
N THR A 25 -5.57 -0.23 -4.86
CA THR A 25 -6.50 -0.02 -5.96
C THR A 25 -5.75 0.51 -7.20
N CYS A 26 -6.50 0.80 -8.27
CA CYS A 26 -5.96 1.41 -9.49
C CYS A 26 -5.47 2.86 -9.30
N ASP A 27 -5.99 3.58 -8.31
CA ASP A 27 -5.71 4.98 -8.03
C ASP A 27 -4.74 5.19 -6.86
N GLY A 28 -4.44 4.14 -6.09
CA GLY A 28 -3.51 4.25 -4.97
C GLY A 28 -3.73 3.22 -3.87
N ILE A 29 -3.42 3.64 -2.65
CA ILE A 29 -3.47 2.81 -1.45
C ILE A 29 -4.30 3.52 -0.39
N ARG A 30 -5.14 2.76 0.30
CA ARG A 30 -5.96 3.24 1.41
C ARG A 30 -5.73 2.39 2.65
N VAL A 31 -5.60 3.04 3.79
CA VAL A 31 -5.53 2.39 5.10
C VAL A 31 -6.78 2.75 5.88
N PHE A 32 -7.46 1.73 6.39
CA PHE A 32 -8.68 1.86 7.16
C PHE A 32 -8.46 1.33 8.57
N ASN A 33 -9.08 2.02 9.52
CA ASN A 33 -9.33 1.48 10.85
C ASN A 33 -10.59 0.61 10.78
N VAL A 34 -10.64 -0.47 11.57
CA VAL A 34 -11.81 -1.36 11.64
C VAL A 34 -12.84 -0.81 12.63
N GLU A 35 -12.38 -0.21 13.74
CA GLU A 35 -13.26 0.24 14.83
C GLU A 35 -12.84 1.61 15.41
N PRO A 36 -13.58 2.69 15.13
CA PRO A 36 -14.65 2.78 14.13
C PRO A 36 -14.09 2.64 12.70
N LEU A 37 -14.93 2.15 11.78
CA LEU A 37 -14.59 1.98 10.37
C LEU A 37 -14.36 3.35 9.72
N ALA A 38 -13.10 3.72 9.56
CA ALA A 38 -12.71 5.05 9.10
C ALA A 38 -11.45 5.01 8.24
N LEU A 39 -11.45 5.78 7.14
CA LEU A 39 -10.26 6.00 6.33
C LEU A 39 -9.23 6.80 7.15
N LYS A 40 -8.03 6.25 7.30
CA LYS A 40 -6.92 6.89 8.05
C LYS A 40 -5.89 7.51 7.13
N CYS A 41 -5.64 6.89 5.99
CA CYS A 41 -4.63 7.35 5.04
C CYS A 41 -5.07 7.02 3.61
N PHE A 42 -4.89 7.97 2.71
CA PHE A 42 -4.96 7.77 1.27
C PHE A 42 -3.63 8.22 0.66
N LEU A 43 -3.05 7.35 -0.17
CA LEU A 43 -1.81 7.60 -0.88
C LEU A 43 -2.07 7.41 -2.37
N GLY A 44 -2.16 8.52 -3.10
CA GLY A 44 -2.43 8.58 -4.55
C GLY A 44 -1.20 8.28 -5.40
N VAL A 45 -0.59 7.10 -5.21
CA VAL A 45 0.60 6.65 -5.96
C VAL A 45 0.27 5.92 -7.27
N GLY A 46 -1.01 5.85 -7.62
CA GLY A 46 -1.50 5.13 -8.79
C GLY A 46 -1.61 3.62 -8.54
N ARG A 47 -1.71 2.86 -9.64
CA ARG A 47 -2.03 1.43 -9.58
C ARG A 47 -0.95 0.68 -8.84
N THR A 48 -1.35 0.06 -7.74
CA THR A 48 -0.43 -0.66 -6.85
C THR A 48 -0.71 -2.15 -6.92
N THR A 49 0.35 -2.95 -7.11
CA THR A 49 0.27 -4.42 -7.13
C THR A 49 0.40 -4.97 -5.72
N TYR A 50 1.34 -4.48 -4.92
CA TYR A 50 1.52 -4.92 -3.54
C TYR A 50 1.51 -3.73 -2.60
N ALA A 51 0.80 -3.84 -1.48
CA ALA A 51 0.83 -2.88 -0.41
C ALA A 51 0.84 -3.59 0.94
N GLU A 52 1.56 -3.03 1.90
CA GLU A 52 1.61 -3.52 3.25
C GLU A 52 1.90 -2.37 4.23
N MET A 53 1.36 -2.49 5.43
CA MET A 53 1.62 -1.58 6.54
C MET A 53 2.44 -2.27 7.61
N LEU A 54 3.35 -1.54 8.26
CA LEU A 54 4.10 -2.05 9.40
C LEU A 54 3.25 -1.81 10.66
N TYR A 55 2.45 -2.80 11.08
CA TYR A 55 1.54 -2.67 12.23
C TYR A 55 0.67 -1.38 12.15
N ARG A 56 0.49 -0.66 13.26
CA ARG A 56 -0.19 0.66 13.33
C ARG A 56 0.79 1.85 13.19
N THR A 57 1.90 1.67 12.47
CA THR A 57 2.86 2.75 12.24
C THR A 57 2.50 3.59 11.01
N ASN A 58 3.25 4.67 10.81
CA ASN A 58 3.23 5.54 9.64
C ASN A 58 3.95 4.94 8.41
N LEU A 59 4.60 3.78 8.52
CA LEU A 59 5.35 3.18 7.42
C LEU A 59 4.49 2.26 6.56
N ILE A 60 4.49 2.54 5.27
CA ILE A 60 3.78 1.79 4.23
C ILE A 60 4.80 1.33 3.19
N ALA A 61 4.88 0.03 2.96
CA ALA A 61 5.65 -0.52 1.85
C ALA A 61 4.72 -0.86 0.70
N TYR A 62 5.09 -0.48 -0.52
CA TYR A 62 4.30 -0.78 -1.69
C TYR A 62 5.12 -0.95 -2.96
N VAL A 63 4.51 -1.63 -3.93
CA VAL A 63 5.06 -1.90 -5.25
C VAL A 63 4.02 -1.47 -6.27
N LEU A 64 4.46 -0.66 -7.21
CA LEU A 64 3.62 -0.18 -8.29
C LEU A 64 3.37 -1.29 -9.32
N ALA A 65 2.22 -1.23 -9.99
CA ALA A 65 1.93 -2.08 -11.12
C ALA A 65 2.57 -1.53 -12.39
N ASP A 66 3.03 -2.43 -13.25
CA ASP A 66 3.56 -2.11 -14.58
C ASP A 66 2.39 -1.79 -15.53
N TYR A 67 1.77 -0.63 -15.34
CA TYR A 67 0.65 -0.19 -16.18
C TYR A 67 1.08 0.80 -17.27
N ALA A 68 2.25 1.44 -17.11
CA ALA A 68 2.83 2.36 -18.09
C ALA A 68 4.36 2.25 -18.10
N PRO A 69 5.02 2.53 -19.23
CA PRO A 69 6.48 2.54 -19.33
C PRO A 69 7.07 3.53 -18.31
N GLY A 70 7.88 3.02 -17.38
CA GLY A 70 8.50 3.79 -16.30
C GLY A 70 8.05 3.42 -14.88
N LEU A 71 6.94 2.67 -14.73
CA LEU A 71 6.59 2.06 -13.44
C LEU A 71 7.31 0.72 -13.30
N ALA A 72 7.79 0.45 -12.09
CA ALA A 72 8.77 -0.59 -11.82
C ALA A 72 8.23 -1.59 -10.79
N SER A 73 7.70 -2.72 -11.25
CA SER A 73 7.30 -3.85 -10.39
C SER A 73 8.46 -4.53 -9.68
N ASN A 74 9.69 -4.15 -10.02
CA ASN A 74 10.93 -4.55 -9.35
C ASN A 74 11.37 -3.56 -8.26
N VAL A 75 10.56 -2.57 -7.91
CA VAL A 75 10.90 -1.59 -6.88
C VAL A 75 9.92 -1.64 -5.71
N VAL A 76 10.44 -1.86 -4.50
CA VAL A 76 9.69 -1.64 -3.24
C VAL A 76 9.94 -0.22 -2.77
N ASN A 77 8.87 0.55 -2.60
CA ASN A 77 8.90 1.89 -2.04
C ASN A 77 8.43 1.84 -0.58
N ILE A 78 9.22 2.40 0.33
CA ILE A 78 8.82 2.61 1.72
C ILE A 78 8.49 4.09 1.90
N TYR A 79 7.23 4.34 2.24
CA TYR A 79 6.68 5.67 2.44
C TYR A 79 6.35 5.91 3.91
N ASP A 80 6.70 7.10 4.39
CA ASP A 80 6.32 7.59 5.70
C ASP A 80 5.14 8.55 5.55
N ASN A 81 3.98 8.12 6.02
CA ASN A 81 2.74 8.91 5.97
C ASN A 81 2.76 10.14 6.88
N GLN A 82 3.54 10.15 7.96
CA GLN A 82 3.66 11.30 8.86
C GLN A 82 4.53 12.38 8.23
N ARG A 83 5.66 11.99 7.62
CA ARG A 83 6.60 12.90 6.95
C ARG A 83 6.21 13.23 5.51
N LYS A 84 5.23 12.52 4.96
CA LYS A 84 4.78 12.61 3.56
C LYS A 84 5.90 12.42 2.53
N THR A 85 6.88 11.56 2.84
CA THR A 85 8.06 11.35 2.00
C THR A 85 8.44 9.88 1.86
N HIS A 86 9.18 9.56 0.80
CA HIS A 86 9.77 8.24 0.62
C HIS A 86 11.05 8.13 1.46
N VAL A 87 11.08 7.15 2.36
CA VAL A 87 12.21 6.94 3.27
C VAL A 87 13.21 5.97 2.67
N LEU A 88 12.74 4.98 1.91
CA LEU A 88 13.59 3.97 1.30
C LEU A 88 13.01 3.49 -0.02
N LYS A 89 13.91 3.17 -0.95
CA LYS A 89 13.59 2.54 -2.24
C LYS A 89 14.51 1.35 -2.42
N LEU A 90 13.94 0.15 -2.58
CA LEU A 90 14.68 -1.07 -2.83
C LEU A 90 14.46 -1.50 -4.27
N CYS A 91 15.52 -1.56 -5.07
CA CYS A 91 15.47 -1.97 -6.46
C CYS A 91 15.98 -3.40 -6.60
N PHE A 92 15.17 -4.25 -7.23
CA PHE A 92 15.46 -5.65 -7.51
C PHE A 92 15.73 -5.85 -9.01
N LYS A 93 16.39 -6.95 -9.36
CA LYS A 93 16.64 -7.31 -10.77
C LYS A 93 15.42 -7.94 -11.44
N THR A 94 14.52 -8.50 -10.65
CA THR A 94 13.31 -9.22 -11.08
C THR A 94 12.07 -8.59 -10.46
N SER A 95 10.90 -8.92 -11.01
CA SER A 95 9.62 -8.50 -10.45
C SER A 95 9.43 -9.02 -9.03
N ILE A 96 8.81 -8.21 -8.18
CA ILE A 96 8.58 -8.53 -6.77
C ILE A 96 7.34 -9.41 -6.67
N MET A 97 7.46 -10.54 -5.98
CA MET A 97 6.36 -11.50 -5.82
C MET A 97 5.53 -11.26 -4.55
N SER A 98 6.16 -10.72 -3.50
CA SER A 98 5.48 -10.36 -2.26
C SER A 98 6.30 -9.37 -1.44
N VAL A 99 5.62 -8.62 -0.58
CA VAL A 99 6.23 -7.74 0.44
C VAL A 99 5.69 -8.16 1.81
N ARG A 100 6.62 -8.29 2.77
CA ARG A 100 6.36 -8.58 4.18
C ARG A 100 7.17 -7.63 5.09
N MET A 101 6.51 -6.91 5.99
CA MET A 101 7.13 -5.98 6.96
C MET A 101 6.91 -6.40 8.41
N SER A 102 7.98 -6.74 9.14
CA SER A 102 7.92 -7.12 10.57
C SER A 102 8.86 -6.26 11.41
N ARG A 103 8.59 -6.18 12.71
CA ARG A 103 9.58 -5.77 13.73
C ARG A 103 10.17 -7.04 14.32
N THR A 104 11.47 -7.04 14.54
CA THR A 104 12.19 -8.07 15.29
C THR A 104 12.11 -7.80 16.78
#